data_AF-A0A5Q0UGC3-F1
#
_entry.id   AF-A0A5Q0UGC3-F1
#
_cell.length_a   1.000
_cell.length_b   1.000
_cell.length_c   1.000
_cell.angle_alpha   90.00
_cell.angle_beta   90.00
_cell.angle_gamma   90.00
#
_symmetry.space_group_name_H-M   'P 1'
#
loop_
_entity.id
_entity.type
_entity.pdbx_description
1 polymer ?
#
loop_
_entity_poly.entity_id
_entity_poly.type
_entity_poly.pdbx_seq_one_letter_code
_entity_poly.pdbx_strand_id
1 'polypeptide(L)' 'MKDVNYLDWASLVLIIVGAVNWGLVGLAMISGAERNAYNVVNLLLGQLGPQFEAIIYLLVGLSGLYQVYFGYQLYEEQ' A
#
# COMPACT_ATOMS: atom_id res chain seq x y z
N MET A 1 -6.77 -2.00 25.81
CA MET A 1 -6.65 -1.48 24.44
C MET A 1 -5.18 -1.31 24.17
N LYS A 2 -4.64 -1.98 23.15
CA LYS A 2 -3.26 -1.81 22.71
C LYS A 2 -2.94 -0.35 22.44
N ASP A 3 -1.82 0.13 22.96
CA ASP A 3 -1.28 1.42 22.54
C ASP A 3 -0.74 1.27 21.11
N VAL A 4 -1.33 2.02 20.18
CA VAL A 4 -0.93 2.02 18.77
C VAL A 4 0.34 2.83 18.61
N ASN A 5 1.40 2.21 18.07
CA ASN A 5 2.69 2.85 17.90
C ASN A 5 2.88 3.40 16.46
N TYR A 6 4.01 4.06 16.21
CA TYR A 6 4.30 4.66 14.90
C TYR A 6 4.41 3.63 13.77
N LEU A 7 4.84 2.40 14.04
CA LEU A 7 4.94 1.34 13.04
C LEU A 7 3.55 0.84 12.62
N ASP A 8 2.62 0.74 13.57
CA ASP A 8 1.21 0.40 13.30
C ASP A 8 0.58 1.45 12.37
N TRP A 9 0.79 2.74 12.66
CA TRP A 9 0.32 3.83 11.81
C TRP A 9 0.99 3.84 10.44
N ALA A 10 2.31 3.70 10.37
CA ALA A 10 3.05 3.72 9.12
C ALA A 10 2.64 2.58 8.19
N SER A 11 2.52 1.36 8.71
CA SER A 11 2.08 0.19 7.94
C SER A 11 0.64 0.34 7.46
N LEU A 12 -0.27 0.90 8.28
CA LEU A 12 -1.64 1.18 7.88
C LEU A 12 -1.69 2.16 6.69
N VAL A 13 -0.95 3.27 6.78
CA VAL A 13 -0.87 4.26 5.70
C VAL A 13 -0.33 3.62 4.41
N LEU A 14 0.74 2.85 4.49
CA LEU A 14 1.33 2.19 3.32
C LEU A 14 0.36 1.21 2.65
N ILE A 15 -0.41 0.41 3.42
CA ILE A 15 -1.43 -0.45 2.83
C ILE A 15 -2.51 0.37 2.15
N ILE A 16 -3.02 1.43 2.79
CA ILE A 16 -4.09 2.24 2.21
C ILE A 16 -3.63 2.83 0.88
N VAL A 17 -2.42 3.40 0.83
CA VAL A 17 -1.83 3.91 -0.42
C VAL A 17 -1.69 2.80 -1.45
N GLY A 18 -1.22 1.62 -1.05
CA GLY A 18 -1.13 0.45 -1.92
C GLY A 18 -2.48 0.00 -2.49
N ALA A 19 -3.51 -0.11 -1.65
CA ALA A 19 -4.85 -0.51 -2.04
C ALA A 19 -5.48 0.51 -3.01
N VAL A 20 -5.32 1.81 -2.73
CA VAL A 20 -5.75 2.88 -3.64
C VAL A 20 -5.02 2.79 -4.97
N ASN A 21 -3.69 2.57 -4.95
CA ASN A 21 -2.90 2.39 -6.19
C ASN A 21 -3.43 1.24 -7.04
N TRP A 22 -3.68 0.07 -6.46
CA TRP A 22 -4.22 -1.07 -7.20
C TRP A 22 -5.63 -0.81 -7.73
N GLY A 23 -6.48 -0.11 -6.96
CA GLY A 23 -7.81 0.30 -7.42
C GLY A 23 -7.76 1.23 -8.64
N LEU A 24 -6.88 2.23 -8.61
CA LEU A 24 -6.69 3.16 -9.73
C LEU A 24 -6.08 2.48 -10.96
N VAL A 25 -5.11 1.57 -10.77
CA VAL A 25 -4.58 0.74 -11.87
C VAL A 25 -5.68 -0.12 -12.48
N GLY A 26 -6.55 -0.71 -11.67
CA GLY A 26 -7.73 -1.44 -12.16
C GLY A 26 -8.68 -0.57 -12.97
N LEU A 27 -8.95 0.66 -12.51
CA LEU A 27 -9.74 1.65 -13.26
C LEU A 27 -9.09 2.02 -14.60
N ALA A 28 -7.76 2.19 -14.63
CA ALA A 28 -7.03 2.45 -15.87
C ALA A 28 -7.30 1.34 -16.90
N MET A 29 -7.20 0.07 -16.47
CA MET A 29 -7.44 -1.10 -17.32
C MET A 29 -8.87 -1.15 -17.86
N ILE A 30 -9.88 -0.81 -17.05
CA ILE A 30 -11.29 -0.81 -17.48
C ILE A 30 -11.59 0.38 -18.42
N SER A 31 -10.94 1.53 -18.20
CA SER A 31 -11.15 2.74 -19.01
C SER A 31 -10.52 2.69 -20.41
N GLY A 32 -9.69 1.68 -20.70
CA GLY A 32 -8.89 1.62 -21.93
C GLY A 32 -7.66 2.54 -21.91
N ALA A 33 -7.36 3.18 -20.78
CA ALA A 33 -6.15 3.95 -20.58
C ALA A 33 -4.92 3.03 -20.48
N GLU A 34 -3.72 3.61 -20.66
CA GLU A 34 -2.49 2.89 -20.39
C GLU A 34 -2.46 2.40 -18.93
N ARG A 35 -1.92 1.18 -18.71
CA ARG A 35 -1.93 0.51 -17.40
C ARG A 35 -1.39 1.37 -16.25
N ASN A 36 -0.41 2.21 -16.55
CA ASN A 36 0.27 3.05 -15.56
C ASN A 36 -0.27 4.48 -15.49
N ALA A 37 -1.31 4.82 -16.25
CA ALA A 37 -1.86 6.19 -16.32
C ALA A 37 -2.30 6.71 -14.94
N TYR A 38 -2.81 5.83 -14.08
CA TYR A 38 -3.30 6.19 -12.74
C TYR A 38 -2.49 5.55 -11.60
N ASN A 39 -1.24 5.18 -11.87
CA ASN A 39 -0.36 4.66 -10.84
C ASN A 39 0.00 5.77 -9.83
N VAL A 40 -0.43 5.62 -8.57
CA VAL A 40 -0.25 6.59 -7.48
C VAL A 40 1.22 6.86 -7.19
N VAL A 41 2.08 5.83 -7.26
CA VAL A 41 3.53 5.99 -7.06
C VAL A 41 4.07 6.97 -8.10
N ASN A 42 3.68 6.78 -9.36
CA ASN A 42 4.12 7.62 -10.46
C ASN A 42 3.50 9.02 -10.40
N LEU A 43 2.26 9.15 -9.92
CA LEU A 43 1.60 10.44 -9.75
C LEU A 43 2.22 11.28 -8.62
N LEU A 44 2.65 10.65 -7.53
CA LEU A 44 3.22 11.36 -6.37
C LEU A 44 4.72 11.62 -6.51
N LEU A 45 5.46 10.66 -7.06
CA LEU A 45 6.93 10.66 -7.04
C LEU A 45 7.55 10.84 -8.43
N GLY A 46 6.72 10.89 -9.48
CA GLY A 46 7.18 10.89 -10.87
C GLY A 46 7.60 9.50 -11.36
N GLN A 47 8.01 9.42 -12.63
CA GLN A 47 8.50 8.16 -13.22
C GLN A 47 9.95 7.91 -12.78
N LEU A 48 10.12 7.32 -11.59
CA LEU A 48 11.44 7.02 -11.01
C LEU A 48 12.06 5.70 -11.50
N GLY A 49 11.36 4.97 -12.37
CA GLY A 49 11.82 3.74 -13.02
C GLY A 49 11.46 2.45 -12.27
N PRO A 50 11.59 1.28 -12.92
CA PRO A 50 11.01 0.01 -12.44
C PRO A 50 11.55 -0.48 -11.09
N GLN A 51 12.82 -0.22 -10.80
CA GLN A 51 13.45 -0.67 -9.55
C GLN A 51 12.89 0.07 -8.33
N PHE A 52 12.59 1.36 -8.48
CA PHE A 52 12.06 2.17 -7.39
C PHE A 52 10.60 1.81 -7.07
N GLU A 53 9.79 1.61 -8.11
CA GLU A 53 8.41 1.10 -7.95
C GLU A 53 8.41 -0.26 -7.22
N ALA A 54 9.33 -1.16 -7.58
CA ALA A 54 9.44 -2.47 -6.94
C ALA A 54 9.74 -2.40 -5.44
N ILE A 55 10.59 -1.46 -5.00
CA ILE A 55 10.87 -1.24 -3.57
C ILE A 55 9.59 -0.78 -2.85
N ILE A 56 8.83 0.14 -3.44
CA ILE A 56 7.57 0.60 -2.84
C ILE A 56 6.57 -0.55 -2.74
N TYR A 57 6.43 -1.37 -3.79
CA TYR A 57 5.54 -2.52 -3.74
C TYR A 57 5.97 -3.57 -2.71
N LEU A 58 7.28 -3.76 -2.50
CA LEU A 58 7.79 -4.59 -1.43
C LEU A 58 7.37 -4.06 -0.05
N LEU A 59 7.52 -2.74 0.18
CA LEU A 59 7.14 -2.10 1.44
C LEU A 59 5.63 -2.18 1.70
N VAL A 60 4.81 -2.01 0.67
CA VAL A 60 3.35 -2.21 0.75
C VAL A 60 3.02 -3.66 1.11
N GLY A 61 3.68 -4.64 0.48
CA GLY A 61 3.47 -6.06 0.77
C GLY A 61 3.84 -6.43 2.21
N LEU A 62 5.00 -5.95 2.69
CA LEU A 62 5.43 -6.13 4.08
C LEU A 62 4.47 -5.49 5.08
N SER A 63 3.94 -4.30 4.75
CA SER A 63 2.93 -3.63 5.56
C SER A 63 1.66 -4.47 5.67
N GLY A 64 1.24 -5.10 4.56
CA GLY A 64 0.16 -6.09 4.51
C GLY A 64 0.31 -7.20 5.54
N LEU A 65 1.47 -7.86 5.53
CA LEU A 65 1.79 -8.93 6.49
C LEU A 65 1.80 -8.42 7.94
N TYR A 66 2.34 -7.22 8.17
CA TYR A 66 2.35 -6.60 9.49
C TYR A 66 0.93 -6.33 10.01
N GLN A 67 0.01 -5.85 9.17
CA GLN A 67 -1.37 -5.57 9.59
C GLN A 67 -2.18 -6.83 9.91
N VAL A 68 -1.86 -7.98 9.27
CA VAL A 68 -2.40 -9.28 9.69
C VAL A 68 -1.93 -9.64 11.10
N TYR A 69 -0.63 -9.48 11.36
CA TYR A 69 -0.07 -9.71 12.70
C TYR A 69 -0.64 -8.74 13.74
N PHE A 70 -0.77 -7.46 13.41
CA PHE A 70 -1.38 -6.45 14.26
C PHE A 70 -2.84 -6.79 14.61
N GLY A 71 -3.63 -7.25 13.62
CA GLY A 71 -5.00 -7.72 13.84
C GLY A 71 -5.06 -8.93 14.79
N TYR A 72 -4.14 -9.89 14.67
CA TYR A 72 -4.05 -11.02 15.60
C TYR A 72 -3.77 -10.56 17.04
N GLN A 73 -2.82 -9.64 17.22
CA GLN A 73 -2.49 -9.07 18.53
C GLN A 73 -3.68 -8.32 19.14
N LEU A 74 -4.45 -7.59 18.33
CA LEU A 74 -5.64 -6.88 18.81
C LEU A 74 -6.73 -7.85 19.28
N TYR A 75 -6.86 -9.02 18.66
CA TYR A 75 -7.82 -10.05 19.05
C TYR A 75 -7.44 -10.73 20.38
N GLU A 76 -6.16 -11.03 20.60
CA GLU A 76 -5.69 -11.64 21.86
C GLU A 76 -5.81 -10.71 23.07
N GLU A 77 -5.83 -9.40 22.86
CA GLU A 77 -5.98 -8.39 23.93
C GLU A 77 -7.45 -8.11 24.34
N GLN A 78 -8.44 -8.75 23.70
CA GLN A 78 -9.88 -8.63 24.04
C GLN A 78 -10.31 -9.66 25.08
#